data_AF-A0A9D9EEX0-F1
#
_entry.id   AF-A0A9D9EEX0-F1
#
_cell.length_a   1.000
_cell.length_b   1.000
_cell.length_c   1.000
_cell.angle_alpha   90.00
_cell.angle_beta   90.00
_cell.angle_gamma   90.00
#
_symmetry.space_group_name_H-M   'P 1'
#
loop_
_entity.id
_entity.type
_entity.pdbx_description
1 polymer ?
#
loop_
_entity_poly.entity_id
_entity_poly.type
_entity_poly.pdbx_seq_one_letter_code
_entity_poly.pdbx_strand_id
1 'polypeptide(L)'
;MLAAGLLPSAAGHSADRQASPNFVFFMAEDLTSQSFAMFNGGNGALTPNLERMAEHGVTFVNAYSNAPVSSAARSILITGMYAPSWGLS
;
A
#
# COMPACT_ATOMS: atom_id res chain seq x y z
N MET A 1 55.32 35.87 8.68
CA MET A 1 54.70 35.26 7.48
C MET A 1 53.80 34.14 7.96
N LEU A 2 52.48 34.35 7.90
CA LEU A 2 51.45 33.37 8.24
C LEU A 2 51.33 32.36 7.10
N ALA A 3 51.53 31.06 7.37
CA ALA A 3 51.15 29.99 6.45
C ALA A 3 50.25 29.01 7.23
N ALA A 4 48.98 29.00 6.84
CA ALA A 4 47.91 28.19 7.40
C ALA A 4 48.16 26.69 7.10
N GLY A 5 48.23 25.89 8.16
CA GLY A 5 48.32 24.43 8.07
C GLY A 5 46.93 23.80 7.93
N LEU A 6 46.81 22.96 6.90
CA LEU A 6 45.66 22.15 6.48
C LEU A 6 44.86 21.54 7.66
N LEU A 7 43.56 21.79 7.71
CA LEU A 7 42.61 21.01 8.52
C LEU A 7 42.30 19.69 7.80
N PRO A 8 42.33 18.52 8.49
CA PRO A 8 41.81 17.29 7.91
C PRO A 8 40.29 17.40 7.75
N SER A 9 39.84 17.26 6.51
CA SER A 9 38.43 17.08 6.16
C SER A 9 38.07 15.61 6.37
N ALA A 10 37.32 15.28 7.43
CA ALA A 10 36.61 14.01 7.56
C ALA A 10 35.61 14.03 8.73
N ALA A 11 34.35 14.31 8.42
CA ALA A 11 33.22 13.64 9.07
C ALA A 11 32.07 13.62 8.05
N GLY A 12 32.12 12.62 7.18
CA GLY A 12 31.07 12.36 6.19
C GLY A 12 29.73 12.19 6.88
N HIS A 13 28.78 13.02 6.48
CA HIS A 13 27.36 12.70 6.58
C HIS A 13 26.90 12.31 5.18
N SER A 14 27.43 11.19 4.67
CA SER A 14 26.80 10.53 3.54
C SER A 14 25.49 9.96 4.05
N ALA A 15 24.41 10.66 3.74
CA ALA A 15 23.06 10.31 4.12
C ALA A 15 22.67 8.94 3.55
N ASP A 16 22.89 7.87 4.30
CA ASP A 16 22.11 6.64 4.12
C ASP A 16 20.80 6.81 4.90
N ARG A 17 20.03 7.82 4.50
CA ARG A 17 18.62 7.89 4.85
C ARG A 17 18.00 6.86 3.91
N GLN A 18 17.70 5.65 4.39
CA GLN A 18 16.92 4.69 3.59
C GLN A 18 15.79 5.49 2.95
N ALA A 19 15.81 5.62 1.63
CA ALA A 19 14.84 6.41 0.93
C ALA A 19 13.46 5.86 1.30
N SER A 20 12.65 6.66 1.99
CA SER A 20 11.31 6.23 2.37
C SER A 20 10.58 5.78 1.11
N PRO A 21 10.07 4.55 1.06
CA PRO A 21 9.42 4.07 -0.15
C PRO A 21 8.18 4.92 -0.44
N ASN A 22 7.87 5.07 -1.72
CA ASN A 22 6.59 5.63 -2.12
C ASN A 22 5.51 4.58 -1.90
N PHE A 23 4.39 4.98 -1.30
CA PHE A 23 3.21 4.14 -1.16
C PHE A 23 2.14 4.60 -2.15
N VAL A 24 1.72 3.70 -3.04
CA VAL A 24 0.61 3.91 -3.97
C VAL A 24 -0.52 2.97 -3.57
N PHE A 25 -1.65 3.53 -3.17
CA PHE A 25 -2.82 2.78 -2.74
C PHE A 25 -3.89 2.79 -3.85
N PHE A 26 -4.14 1.62 -4.44
CA PHE A 26 -5.21 1.43 -5.42
C PHE A 26 -6.43 0.81 -4.72
N MET A 27 -7.60 1.38 -4.98
CA MET A 27 -8.89 0.84 -4.57
C MET A 27 -9.82 0.86 -5.78
N ALA A 28 -10.52 -0.25 -5.99
CA ALA A 28 -11.60 -0.34 -6.95
C ALA A 28 -12.89 -0.67 -6.18
N GLU A 29 -13.98 0.00 -6.55
CA GLU A 29 -15.26 -0.04 -5.84
C GLU A 29 -16.18 -1.13 -6.41
N ASP A 30 -17.09 -1.63 -5.58
CA ASP A 30 -18.16 -2.57 -5.95
C ASP A 30 -17.69 -3.87 -6.63
N LEU A 31 -16.56 -4.42 -6.14
CA LEU A 31 -16.01 -5.67 -6.63
C LEU A 31 -16.26 -6.84 -5.66
N THR A 32 -16.49 -8.01 -6.25
CA THR A 32 -16.40 -9.31 -5.56
C THR A 32 -15.20 -10.08 -6.09
N SER A 33 -14.57 -10.91 -5.24
CA SER A 33 -13.49 -11.79 -5.68
C SER A 33 -13.93 -12.71 -6.82
N GLN A 34 -15.21 -13.08 -6.86
CA GLN A 34 -15.79 -13.91 -7.92
C GLN A 34 -15.74 -13.26 -9.31
N SER A 35 -15.56 -11.94 -9.39
CA SER A 35 -15.44 -11.22 -10.67
C SER A 35 -14.11 -11.45 -11.36
N PHE A 36 -13.10 -11.99 -10.69
CA PHE A 36 -11.75 -12.16 -11.23
C PHE A 36 -11.45 -13.63 -11.52
N ALA A 37 -10.94 -13.91 -12.72
CA ALA A 37 -10.57 -15.27 -13.13
C ALA A 37 -9.56 -15.91 -12.16
N MET A 38 -8.59 -15.13 -11.67
CA MET A 38 -7.57 -15.58 -10.71
C MET A 38 -8.13 -16.09 -9.37
N PHE A 39 -9.36 -15.70 -8.98
CA PHE A 39 -9.98 -16.11 -7.72
C PHE A 39 -11.17 -17.06 -7.88
N ASN A 40 -11.68 -17.21 -9.10
CA ASN A 40 -12.90 -17.97 -9.38
C ASN A 40 -12.67 -19.10 -10.39
N GLY A 41 -11.55 -19.82 -10.22
CA GLY A 41 -11.23 -21.02 -11.00
C GLY A 41 -11.17 -20.79 -12.51
N GLY A 42 -10.74 -19.60 -12.94
CA GLY A 42 -10.70 -19.20 -14.35
C GLY A 42 -11.98 -18.56 -14.88
N ASN A 43 -13.07 -18.53 -14.11
CA ASN A 43 -14.30 -17.81 -14.47
C ASN A 43 -14.21 -16.35 -14.03
N GLY A 44 -14.63 -15.40 -14.86
CA GLY A 44 -14.59 -13.97 -14.55
C GLY A 44 -13.70 -13.18 -15.49
N ALA A 45 -13.41 -11.93 -15.14
CA ALA A 45 -12.59 -11.04 -15.95
C ALA A 45 -11.11 -11.44 -15.87
N LEU A 46 -10.45 -11.39 -17.04
CA LEU A 46 -9.00 -11.49 -17.13
C LEU A 46 -8.39 -10.15 -16.74
N THR A 47 -7.43 -10.19 -15.81
CA THR A 47 -6.81 -8.98 -15.27
C THR A 47 -5.29 -9.10 -15.29
N PRO A 48 -4.65 -9.12 -16.49
CA PRO A 48 -3.24 -9.48 -16.63
C PRO A 48 -2.28 -8.58 -15.84
N ASN A 49 -2.63 -7.30 -15.67
CA ASN A 49 -1.82 -6.37 -14.87
C ASN A 49 -1.91 -6.65 -13.36
N LEU A 50 -3.09 -7.03 -12.86
CA LEU A 50 -3.31 -7.39 -11.46
C LEU A 50 -2.67 -8.75 -11.15
N GLU A 51 -2.81 -9.71 -12.06
CA GLU A 51 -2.20 -11.04 -11.97
C GLU A 51 -0.67 -10.94 -11.91
N ARG A 52 -0.06 -10.13 -12.79
CA ARG A 52 1.38 -9.84 -12.72
C ARG A 52 1.78 -9.18 -11.39
N MET A 53 0.94 -8.30 -10.84
CA MET A 53 1.22 -7.71 -9.53
C MET A 53 1.14 -8.75 -8.40
N ALA A 54 0.21 -9.70 -8.49
CA ALA A 54 0.07 -10.79 -7.54
C ALA A 54 1.26 -11.77 -7.58
N GLU A 55 1.81 -12.06 -8.77
CA GLU A 55 3.00 -12.91 -8.95
C GLU A 55 4.27 -12.33 -8.30
N HIS A 56 4.40 -11.01 -8.28
CA HIS A 56 5.54 -10.30 -7.70
C HIS A 56 5.26 -9.76 -6.28
N GLY A 57 4.14 -10.12 -5.68
CA GLY A 57 3.65 -9.55 -4.44
C GLY A 57 3.09 -10.59 -3.47
N VAL A 58 2.27 -10.11 -2.53
CA VAL A 58 1.55 -10.94 -1.58
C VAL A 58 0.06 -10.78 -1.86
N THR A 59 -0.63 -11.91 -2.01
CA THR A 59 -2.08 -11.94 -2.24
C THR A 59 -2.80 -12.40 -0.96
N PHE A 60 -3.71 -11.57 -0.46
CA PHE A 60 -4.56 -11.91 0.69
C PHE A 60 -5.86 -12.56 0.20
N VAL A 61 -5.95 -13.89 0.29
CA VAL A 61 -7.12 -14.65 -0.19
C VAL A 61 -8.33 -14.60 0.77
N ASN A 62 -8.11 -14.14 2.01
CA ASN A 62 -9.13 -14.01 3.05
C ASN A 62 -9.19 -12.56 3.57
N ALA A 63 -9.39 -11.59 2.67
CA ALA A 63 -9.54 -10.18 3.00
C ALA A 63 -11.04 -9.79 3.06
N TYR A 64 -11.42 -9.00 4.07
CA TYR A 64 -12.80 -8.59 4.30
C TYR A 64 -12.92 -7.07 4.44
N SER A 65 -14.00 -6.52 3.88
CA SER A 65 -14.43 -5.15 4.21
C SER A 65 -15.22 -5.18 5.52
N ASN A 66 -14.89 -4.31 6.48
CA ASN A 66 -15.63 -4.23 7.75
C ASN A 66 -16.94 -3.41 7.63
N ALA A 67 -17.31 -2.96 6.43
CA ALA A 67 -18.62 -2.37 6.16
C ALA A 67 -19.03 -2.60 4.69
N PRO A 68 -20.30 -2.94 4.39
CA PRO A 68 -20.80 -3.11 3.03
C PRO A 68 -21.34 -1.80 2.42
N VAL A 69 -20.85 -0.64 2.90
CA VAL A 69 -21.28 0.70 2.45
C VAL A 69 -20.05 1.52 2.08
N SER A 70 -20.07 2.12 0.90
CA SER A 70 -18.93 2.82 0.28
C SER A 70 -18.27 3.87 1.20
N SER A 71 -19.07 4.78 1.80
CA SER A 71 -18.54 5.79 2.73
C SER A 71 -17.94 5.17 3.99
N ALA A 72 -18.64 4.22 4.60
CA ALA A 72 -18.17 3.56 5.81
C ALA A 72 -16.88 2.76 5.56
N ALA A 73 -16.83 1.96 4.49
CA ALA A 73 -15.68 1.14 4.10
C ALA A 73 -14.42 1.97 3.87
N ARG A 74 -14.54 3.13 3.21
CA ARG A 74 -13.41 4.05 3.03
C ARG A 74 -12.99 4.73 4.31
N SER A 75 -13.94 5.22 5.11
CA SER A 75 -13.62 5.88 6.37
C SER A 75 -12.85 4.97 7.32
N ILE A 76 -13.25 3.71 7.47
CA ILE A 76 -12.53 2.75 8.31
C ILE A 76 -11.12 2.42 7.77
N LEU A 77 -10.95 2.39 6.45
CA LEU A 77 -9.65 2.11 5.82
C LEU A 77 -8.68 3.29 6.01
N ILE A 78 -9.18 4.52 5.88
CA ILE A 78 -8.37 5.73 6.07
C ILE A 78 -8.00 5.93 7.54
N THR A 79 -8.94 5.64 8.45
CA THR A 79 -8.78 5.96 9.88
C THR A 79 -8.16 4.81 10.68
N GLY A 80 -8.21 3.58 10.17
CA GLY A 80 -7.82 2.37 10.89
C GLY A 80 -8.75 2.01 12.06
N MET A 81 -9.93 2.64 12.16
CA MET A 81 -10.92 2.39 13.20
C MET A 81 -12.04 1.48 12.71
N TYR A 82 -12.63 0.68 13.59
CA TYR A 82 -13.86 -0.04 13.27
C TYR A 82 -15.04 0.95 13.10
N ALA A 83 -15.98 0.61 12.21
CA ALA A 83 -17.13 1.46 11.91
C ALA A 83 -17.92 1.90 13.17
N PRO A 84 -18.25 1.00 14.13
CA PRO A 84 -18.94 1.40 15.35
C PRO A 84 -18.12 2.37 16.22
N SER A 85 -16.80 2.19 16.28
CA SER A 85 -15.91 3.09 17.03
C SER A 85 -15.80 4.47 16.40
N TRP A 86 -16.01 4.57 15.09
CA TRP A 86 -15.99 5.84 14.34
C TRP A 86 -17.38 6.49 14.23
N GLY A 87 -18.42 5.87 14.81
CA GLY A 87 -19.80 6.37 14.75
C GLY A 87 -20.50 6.17 13.40
N LEU A 88 -20.01 5.24 12.57
CA LEU A 88 -20.65 4.84 11.32
C LEU A 88 -21.56 3.63 11.60
N SER A 89 -22.82 3.77 11.21
CA SER A 89 -23.86 2.73 11.29
C SER A 89 -24.16 2.13 9.93
#